data_AF-A0A381ZNL0-F1
#
_entry.id   AF-A0A381ZNL0-F1
#
_cell.length_a   1.000
_cell.length_b   1.000
_cell.length_c   1.000
_cell.angle_alpha   90.00
_cell.angle_beta   90.00
_cell.angle_gamma   90.00
#
_symmetry.space_group_name_H-M   'P 1'
#
loop_
_entity.id
_entity.type
_entity.pdbx_description
1 polymer ?
#
loop_
_entity_poly.entity_id
_entity_poly.type
_entity_poly.pdbx_seq_one_letter_code
_entity_poly.pdbx_strand_id
1 'polypeptide(L)'
;VKFIIVFGALSAVTQIFAVEPAKADFEKDILPLLEDNCFHCHGDGKEKGGLTLDKFKVGPSLRRNYKTWEEIFSKVRTGVMPPKERKQRPNKDDRALIIGWIRHTLDDFYSNAPPDPGRVTARRLNRSEYNNVIRDLMLVDFRPAKDFPPDDSGYGFDNIGDVLSMSPLLMEKYLVAAEKIADQAISVSVRGQPLKNDQLTEFQRKYFRYPIAPNMRRRTVGGFARSFMQRAYRREVTNDEVGRVMRLAKVAADNGGSFEDGIRLTVQAVLISPHFLFRWELDGAPDNPNLIRSLNEFELASRLSFFLWSSMPDDRLLELAGDAQLRKNLNQEVMRMLSDEKAEALVGNFAGQWLQLRNLDVYQPDKKLFPM
;
A
#
# COMPACT_ATOMS: atom_id res chain seq x y z
N VAL A 1 -13.18 -83.91 26.33
CA VAL A 1 -12.54 -84.14 25.00
C VAL A 1 -11.47 -83.07 24.84
N LYS A 2 -10.21 -83.38 25.18
CA LYS A 2 -9.05 -83.61 24.28
C LYS A 2 -8.48 -82.37 23.55
N PHE A 3 -7.23 -82.02 23.91
CA PHE A 3 -6.05 -81.58 23.11
C PHE A 3 -5.95 -80.13 22.55
N ILE A 4 -4.99 -79.31 23.02
CA ILE A 4 -3.60 -79.02 22.53
C ILE A 4 -3.47 -77.83 21.52
N ILE A 5 -2.82 -76.76 22.01
CA ILE A 5 -1.73 -75.87 21.47
C ILE A 5 -1.78 -75.40 20.01
N VAL A 6 -1.62 -74.07 19.77
CA VAL A 6 -0.60 -73.47 18.86
C VAL A 6 -0.24 -72.04 19.32
N PHE A 7 1.07 -71.79 19.51
CA PHE A 7 1.73 -70.49 19.63
C PHE A 7 1.76 -69.79 18.25
N GLY A 8 1.40 -68.51 18.17
CA GLY A 8 1.44 -67.73 16.92
C GLY A 8 2.00 -66.33 17.13
N ALA A 9 3.28 -66.18 16.78
CA ALA A 9 4.15 -65.02 16.66
C ALA A 9 3.57 -63.59 16.79
N LEU A 10 4.22 -62.80 17.65
CA LEU A 10 4.34 -61.34 17.58
C LEU A 10 4.60 -60.88 16.13
N SER A 11 3.73 -60.03 15.60
CA SER A 11 4.11 -59.04 14.60
C SER A 11 4.04 -57.68 15.27
N ALA A 12 5.18 -57.19 15.75
CA ALA A 12 5.32 -55.80 16.10
C ALA A 12 5.23 -55.00 14.79
N VAL A 13 4.07 -54.41 14.54
CA VAL A 13 3.94 -53.38 13.50
C VAL A 13 4.69 -52.17 14.03
N THR A 14 5.93 -51.99 13.56
CA THR A 14 6.67 -50.74 13.74
C THR A 14 5.90 -49.65 13.00
N GLN A 15 5.03 -48.94 13.74
CA GLN A 15 4.51 -47.66 13.30
C GLN A 15 5.71 -46.72 13.17
N ILE A 16 6.12 -46.46 11.93
CA ILE A 16 7.02 -45.36 11.62
C ILE A 16 6.22 -44.09 11.90
N PHE A 17 6.37 -43.52 13.09
CA PHE A 17 5.80 -42.22 13.41
C PHE A 17 6.47 -41.21 12.47
N ALA A 18 5.70 -40.60 11.58
CA ALA A 18 6.16 -39.46 10.80
C ALA A 18 6.60 -38.36 11.77
N VAL A 19 7.84 -37.90 11.63
CA VAL A 19 8.38 -36.83 12.46
C VAL A 19 7.51 -35.59 12.26
N GLU A 20 7.02 -35.03 13.36
CA GLU A 20 6.25 -33.80 13.33
C GLU A 20 7.19 -32.65 12.92
N PRO A 21 6.86 -31.84 11.89
CA PRO A 21 7.80 -30.84 11.35
C PRO A 21 8.32 -29.83 12.37
N ALA A 22 7.55 -29.54 13.41
CA ALA A 22 7.93 -28.64 14.50
C ALA A 22 8.95 -29.24 15.49
N LYS A 23 9.12 -30.57 15.49
CA LYS A 23 10.05 -31.31 16.35
C LYS A 23 11.21 -31.93 15.58
N ALA A 24 11.24 -31.74 14.25
CA ALA A 24 12.29 -32.26 13.40
C ALA A 24 13.62 -31.57 13.71
N ASP A 25 14.63 -32.39 14.00
CA ASP A 25 16.00 -31.94 14.21
C ASP A 25 16.70 -31.74 12.86
N PHE A 26 17.45 -30.65 12.73
CA PHE A 26 18.09 -30.35 11.45
C PHE A 26 19.10 -31.41 11.03
N GLU A 27 19.97 -31.86 11.93
CA GLU A 27 21.05 -32.78 11.60
C GLU A 27 20.52 -34.20 11.39
N LYS A 28 19.51 -34.60 12.16
CA LYS A 28 18.98 -35.98 12.11
C LYS A 28 17.92 -36.19 11.04
N ASP A 29 17.02 -35.22 10.87
CA ASP A 29 15.80 -35.43 10.07
C ASP A 29 15.84 -34.68 8.73
N ILE A 30 16.52 -33.53 8.67
CA ILE A 30 16.47 -32.64 7.49
C ILE A 30 17.72 -32.73 6.63
N LEU A 31 18.91 -32.70 7.25
CA LEU A 31 20.18 -32.76 6.54
C LEU A 31 20.30 -33.98 5.63
N PRO A 32 19.93 -35.21 6.04
CA PRO A 32 19.96 -36.37 5.14
C PRO A 32 19.06 -36.18 3.92
N LEU A 33 17.88 -35.57 4.10
CA LEU A 33 16.97 -35.30 2.99
C LEU A 33 17.54 -34.26 2.02
N LEU A 34 18.27 -33.25 2.52
CA LEU A 34 18.95 -32.27 1.68
C LEU A 34 20.15 -32.88 0.95
N GLU A 35 20.92 -33.74 1.60
CA GLU A 35 22.03 -34.47 0.99
C GLU A 35 21.53 -35.35 -0.18
N ASP A 36 20.49 -36.14 0.06
CA ASP A 36 19.94 -37.08 -0.92
C ASP A 36 19.29 -36.39 -2.12
N ASN A 37 18.65 -35.24 -1.91
CA ASN A 37 17.78 -34.63 -2.91
C ASN A 37 18.29 -33.30 -3.49
N CYS A 38 19.17 -32.59 -2.78
CA CYS A 38 19.56 -31.22 -3.12
C CYS A 38 21.07 -31.06 -3.38
N PHE A 39 21.94 -31.73 -2.61
CA PHE A 39 23.39 -31.46 -2.62
C PHE A 39 24.06 -31.81 -3.96
N HIS A 40 23.50 -32.74 -4.73
CA HIS A 40 23.99 -33.04 -6.07
C HIS A 40 24.10 -31.80 -6.98
N CYS A 41 23.35 -30.73 -6.73
CA CYS A 41 23.42 -29.46 -7.48
C CYS A 41 23.78 -28.25 -6.61
N HIS A 42 23.44 -28.29 -5.33
CA HIS A 42 23.55 -27.17 -4.40
C HIS A 42 24.45 -27.50 -3.20
N GLY A 43 25.44 -28.36 -3.36
CA GLY A 43 26.35 -28.76 -2.28
C GLY A 43 27.60 -29.43 -2.83
N ASP A 44 28.52 -29.83 -1.95
CA ASP A 44 29.74 -30.58 -2.26
C ASP A 44 30.58 -29.93 -3.38
N GLY A 45 30.78 -28.61 -3.27
CA GLY A 45 31.53 -27.82 -4.26
C GLY A 45 30.73 -27.39 -5.50
N LYS A 46 29.43 -27.69 -5.57
CA LYS A 46 28.54 -27.21 -6.64
C LYS A 46 27.64 -26.06 -6.15
N GLU A 47 27.47 -25.06 -7.01
CA GLU A 47 26.74 -23.82 -6.71
C GLU A 47 25.76 -23.47 -7.85
N LYS A 48 24.88 -24.40 -8.22
CA LYS A 48 23.88 -24.08 -9.25
C LYS A 48 22.93 -23.01 -8.74
N GLY A 49 22.72 -21.96 -9.53
CA GLY A 49 21.84 -20.85 -9.17
C GLY A 49 22.34 -20.02 -7.97
N GLY A 50 23.65 -20.06 -7.65
CA GLY A 50 24.22 -19.26 -6.55
C GLY A 50 23.92 -19.80 -5.15
N LEU A 51 23.48 -21.06 -5.04
CA LEU A 51 23.09 -21.68 -3.76
C LEU A 51 23.99 -22.87 -3.41
N THR A 52 24.55 -22.84 -2.19
CA THR A 52 25.34 -23.92 -1.57
C THR A 52 24.82 -24.22 -0.17
N LEU A 53 24.21 -25.38 0.03
CA LEU A 53 23.51 -25.82 1.23
C LEU A 53 24.44 -26.48 2.26
N ASP A 54 25.56 -27.03 1.81
CA ASP A 54 26.62 -27.65 2.64
C ASP A 54 27.29 -26.67 3.61
N LYS A 55 27.06 -25.36 3.42
CA LYS A 55 27.46 -24.29 4.35
C LYS A 55 26.56 -24.17 5.58
N PHE A 56 25.34 -24.73 5.55
CA PHE A 56 24.39 -24.68 6.65
C PHE A 56 24.51 -25.93 7.51
N LYS A 57 25.50 -25.95 8.42
CA LYS A 57 25.79 -27.14 9.25
C LYS A 57 25.15 -27.13 10.63
N VAL A 58 24.60 -26.01 11.09
CA VAL A 58 24.12 -25.87 12.48
C VAL A 58 23.05 -24.77 12.60
N GLY A 59 22.07 -24.94 13.50
CA GLY A 59 20.91 -24.03 13.70
C GLY A 59 21.18 -22.51 13.73
N PRO A 60 22.29 -21.98 14.29
CA PRO A 60 22.62 -20.55 14.25
C PRO A 60 22.90 -19.97 12.86
N SER A 61 23.22 -20.82 11.87
CA SER A 61 23.44 -20.40 10.49
C SER A 61 22.13 -20.02 9.78
N LEU A 62 20.99 -20.48 10.30
CA LEU A 62 19.68 -20.27 9.71
C LEU A 62 19.16 -18.84 9.95
N ARG A 63 19.33 -18.31 11.17
CA ARG A 63 18.99 -16.91 11.50
C ARG A 63 19.75 -15.90 10.64
N ARG A 64 21.00 -16.21 10.28
CA ARG A 64 21.84 -15.34 9.43
C ARG A 64 21.49 -15.40 7.94
N ASN A 65 20.79 -16.45 7.50
CA ASN A 65 20.51 -16.72 6.09
C ASN A 65 19.01 -16.91 5.82
N TYR A 66 18.14 -16.27 6.61
CA TYR A 66 16.69 -16.45 6.53
C TYR A 66 16.15 -16.19 5.10
N LYS A 67 16.65 -15.17 4.40
CA LYS A 67 16.27 -14.85 3.01
C LYS A 67 16.51 -16.03 2.06
N THR A 68 17.66 -16.68 2.18
CA THR A 68 17.99 -17.87 1.39
C THR A 68 16.99 -18.99 1.66
N TRP A 69 16.60 -19.18 2.93
CA TRP A 69 15.61 -20.18 3.32
C TRP A 69 14.18 -19.83 2.88
N GLU A 70 13.80 -18.55 2.82
CA GLU A 70 12.54 -18.10 2.20
C GLU A 70 12.48 -18.46 0.70
N GLU A 71 13.58 -18.23 -0.02
CA GLU A 71 13.68 -18.60 -1.43
C GLU A 71 13.59 -20.12 -1.62
N ILE A 72 14.32 -20.90 -0.81
CA ILE A 72 14.24 -22.37 -0.83
C ILE A 72 12.81 -22.83 -0.55
N PHE A 73 12.18 -22.31 0.51
CA PHE A 73 10.79 -22.62 0.85
C PHE A 73 9.85 -22.33 -0.33
N SER A 74 9.96 -21.15 -0.93
CA SER A 74 9.14 -20.75 -2.09
C SER A 74 9.33 -21.71 -3.27
N LYS A 75 10.58 -22.00 -3.66
CA LYS A 75 10.90 -22.87 -4.81
C LYS A 75 10.50 -24.33 -4.59
N VAL A 76 10.68 -24.87 -3.38
CA VAL A 76 10.30 -26.24 -3.03
C VAL A 76 8.77 -26.36 -2.88
N ARG A 77 8.11 -25.39 -2.25
CA ARG A 77 6.64 -25.37 -2.10
C ARG A 77 5.92 -25.25 -3.44
N THR A 78 6.39 -24.39 -4.33
CA THR A 78 5.83 -24.23 -5.69
C THR A 78 6.21 -25.37 -6.64
N GLY A 79 7.15 -26.23 -6.26
CA GLY A 79 7.58 -27.37 -7.07
C GLY A 79 8.50 -27.00 -8.24
N VAL A 80 8.99 -25.76 -8.27
CA VAL A 80 10.02 -25.30 -9.20
C VAL A 80 11.33 -26.07 -8.96
N MET A 81 11.62 -26.37 -7.70
CA MET A 81 12.74 -27.22 -7.30
C MET A 81 12.25 -28.55 -6.70
N PRO A 82 12.89 -29.68 -7.04
CA PRO A 82 13.91 -29.83 -8.09
C PRO A 82 13.38 -29.56 -9.51
N PRO A 83 14.22 -29.22 -10.51
CA PRO A 83 13.79 -29.04 -11.90
C PRO A 83 13.10 -30.30 -12.45
N LYS A 84 12.15 -30.16 -13.38
CA LYS A 84 11.31 -31.27 -13.86
C LYS A 84 12.13 -32.43 -14.45
N GLU A 85 13.30 -32.13 -15.01
CA GLU A 85 14.22 -33.09 -15.63
C GLU A 85 14.96 -33.95 -14.61
N ARG A 86 14.96 -33.57 -13.33
CA ARG A 86 15.63 -34.33 -12.28
C ARG A 86 14.78 -35.54 -11.89
N LYS A 87 15.34 -36.73 -12.13
CA LYS A 87 14.73 -38.03 -11.79
C LYS A 87 14.61 -38.27 -10.28
N GLN A 88 15.66 -37.94 -9.53
CA GLN A 88 15.66 -38.08 -8.07
C GLN A 88 15.01 -36.85 -7.44
N ARG A 89 13.91 -37.07 -6.72
CA ARG A 89 13.12 -36.02 -6.08
C ARG A 89 12.67 -36.54 -4.71
N PRO A 90 12.50 -35.64 -3.72
CA PRO A 90 11.90 -36.05 -2.45
C PRO A 90 10.51 -36.63 -2.71
N ASN A 91 10.15 -37.66 -1.96
CA ASN A 91 8.78 -38.16 -1.97
C ASN A 91 7.83 -37.10 -1.34
N LYS A 92 6.52 -37.37 -1.35
CA LYS A 92 5.53 -36.41 -0.85
C LYS A 92 5.74 -36.04 0.63
N ASP A 93 6.11 -37.02 1.44
CA ASP A 93 6.25 -36.88 2.89
C ASP A 93 7.57 -36.18 3.23
N ASP A 94 8.67 -36.54 2.58
CA ASP A 94 9.97 -35.85 2.72
C ASP A 94 9.84 -34.39 2.31
N ARG A 95 9.15 -34.11 1.20
CA ARG A 95 8.90 -32.74 0.73
C ARG A 95 8.05 -31.97 1.73
N ALA A 96 7.01 -32.59 2.29
CA ALA A 96 6.17 -31.98 3.31
C ALA A 96 6.95 -31.70 4.59
N LEU A 97 7.85 -32.61 4.99
CA LEU A 97 8.71 -32.46 6.16
C LEU A 97 9.69 -31.30 5.97
N ILE A 98 10.40 -31.23 4.83
CA ILE A 98 11.29 -30.11 4.51
C ILE A 98 10.53 -28.78 4.54
N ILE A 99 9.40 -28.69 3.84
CA ILE A 99 8.59 -27.46 3.77
C ILE A 99 8.11 -27.06 5.17
N GLY A 100 7.60 -28.02 5.95
CA GLY A 100 7.07 -27.81 7.29
C GLY A 100 8.14 -27.35 8.26
N TRP A 101 9.33 -27.98 8.21
CA TRP A 101 10.47 -27.61 9.05
C TRP A 101 11.01 -26.22 8.71
N ILE A 102 11.20 -25.90 7.41
CA ILE A 102 11.65 -24.56 7.00
C ILE A 102 10.64 -23.51 7.48
N ARG A 103 9.35 -23.75 7.26
CA ARG A 103 8.28 -22.85 7.71
C ARG A 103 8.33 -22.64 9.22
N HIS A 104 8.38 -23.72 10.00
CA HIS A 104 8.40 -23.60 11.45
C HIS A 104 9.63 -22.84 11.96
N THR A 105 10.78 -23.05 11.32
CA THR A 105 12.02 -22.39 11.71
C THR A 105 12.02 -20.91 11.30
N LEU A 106 11.46 -20.57 10.15
CA LEU A 106 11.22 -19.18 9.75
C LEU A 106 10.21 -18.51 10.70
N ASP A 107 9.11 -19.19 11.05
CA ASP A 107 8.10 -18.68 12.00
C ASP A 107 8.72 -18.41 13.38
N ASP A 108 9.57 -19.30 13.91
CA ASP A 108 10.33 -19.08 15.15
C ASP A 108 11.32 -17.92 15.02
N PHE A 109 12.02 -17.81 13.88
CA PHE A 109 12.89 -16.68 13.61
C PHE A 109 12.12 -15.35 13.62
N TYR A 110 11.03 -15.23 12.86
CA TYR A 110 10.24 -13.99 12.79
C TYR A 110 9.54 -13.65 14.11
N SER A 111 9.20 -14.65 14.92
CA SER A 111 8.64 -14.43 16.27
C SER A 111 9.65 -13.76 17.22
N ASN A 112 10.96 -13.91 16.95
CA ASN A 112 12.04 -13.40 17.79
C ASN A 112 12.89 -12.31 17.13
N ALA A 113 12.74 -12.10 15.81
CA ALA A 113 13.48 -11.10 15.06
C ALA A 113 12.87 -9.70 15.25
N PRO A 114 13.67 -8.62 15.15
CA PRO A 114 13.13 -7.29 14.98
C PRO A 114 12.19 -7.27 13.77
N PRO A 115 10.99 -6.66 13.87
CA PRO A 115 10.08 -6.56 12.74
C PRO A 115 10.76 -5.87 11.55
N ASP A 116 10.83 -6.53 10.40
CA ASP A 116 11.28 -5.91 9.15
C ASP A 116 10.05 -5.46 8.35
N PRO A 117 9.70 -4.16 8.35
CA PRO A 117 8.54 -3.67 7.61
C PRO A 117 8.78 -3.63 6.09
N GLY A 118 9.96 -4.00 5.61
CA GLY A 118 10.38 -3.87 4.22
C GLY A 118 10.66 -2.43 3.82
N ARG A 119 11.00 -2.24 2.54
CA ARG A 119 11.22 -0.89 1.98
C ARG A 119 9.88 -0.21 1.70
N VAL A 120 9.78 1.07 2.05
CA VAL A 120 8.62 1.90 1.71
C VAL A 120 8.95 2.73 0.48
N THR A 121 8.23 2.47 -0.62
CA THR A 121 8.29 3.30 -1.83
C THR A 121 7.24 4.40 -1.78
N ALA A 122 7.52 5.52 -2.44
CA ALA A 122 6.55 6.60 -2.59
C ALA A 122 5.36 6.08 -3.41
N ARG A 123 4.15 6.15 -2.84
CA ARG A 123 2.95 5.61 -3.49
C ARG A 123 2.11 6.73 -4.06
N ARG A 124 1.95 6.77 -5.37
CA ARG A 124 0.99 7.69 -5.99
C ARG A 124 -0.44 7.29 -5.61
N LEU A 125 -1.35 8.25 -5.54
CA LEU A 125 -2.78 7.97 -5.51
C LEU A 125 -3.20 7.27 -6.80
N ASN A 126 -3.79 6.09 -6.73
CA ASN A 126 -4.41 5.46 -7.90
C ASN A 126 -5.65 6.26 -8.35
N ARG A 127 -6.26 5.92 -9.49
CA ARG A 127 -7.43 6.64 -10.03
C ARG A 127 -8.61 6.68 -9.05
N SER A 128 -8.86 5.60 -8.32
CA SER A 128 -9.97 5.52 -7.37
C SER A 128 -9.72 6.39 -6.13
N GLU A 129 -8.53 6.27 -5.55
CA GLU A 129 -8.07 7.08 -4.42
C GLU A 129 -8.06 8.56 -4.78
N TYR A 130 -7.59 8.92 -5.99
CA TYR A 130 -7.62 10.31 -6.46
C TYR A 130 -9.04 10.85 -6.52
N ASN A 131 -9.99 10.12 -7.12
CA ASN A 131 -11.39 10.54 -7.18
C ASN A 131 -11.99 10.72 -5.77
N ASN A 132 -11.75 9.78 -4.86
CA ASN A 132 -12.25 9.85 -3.49
C ASN A 132 -11.67 11.04 -2.72
N VAL A 133 -10.35 11.25 -2.83
CA VAL A 133 -9.67 12.38 -2.19
C VAL A 133 -10.20 13.69 -2.74
N ILE A 134 -10.40 13.82 -4.07
CA ILE A 134 -10.97 15.04 -4.64
C ILE A 134 -12.39 15.28 -4.14
N ARG A 135 -13.24 14.26 -4.09
CA ARG A 135 -14.60 14.38 -3.53
C ARG A 135 -14.56 14.92 -2.10
N ASP A 136 -13.72 14.34 -1.24
CA ASP A 136 -13.65 14.67 0.19
C ASP A 136 -12.91 16.00 0.48
N LEU A 137 -11.94 16.36 -0.36
CA LEU A 137 -11.14 17.58 -0.24
C LEU A 137 -11.88 18.79 -0.82
N MET A 138 -12.45 18.62 -2.02
CA MET A 138 -12.99 19.69 -2.86
C MET A 138 -14.52 19.78 -2.81
N LEU A 139 -15.21 18.81 -2.21
CA LEU A 139 -16.68 18.79 -2.08
C LEU A 139 -17.37 18.86 -3.46
N VAL A 140 -16.85 18.08 -4.40
CA VAL A 140 -17.38 17.96 -5.77
C VAL A 140 -17.56 16.48 -6.10
N ASP A 141 -18.70 16.13 -6.66
CA ASP A 141 -19.04 14.73 -6.96
C ASP A 141 -18.94 14.45 -8.46
N PHE A 142 -17.72 14.22 -8.93
CA PHE A 142 -17.43 13.72 -10.28
C PHE A 142 -16.13 12.91 -10.30
N ARG A 143 -15.81 12.28 -11.43
CA ARG A 143 -14.63 11.40 -11.59
C ARG A 143 -13.53 12.07 -12.44
N PRO A 144 -12.70 12.97 -11.88
CA PRO A 144 -11.64 13.65 -12.63
C PRO A 144 -10.58 12.69 -13.20
N ALA A 145 -10.36 11.54 -12.57
CA ALA A 145 -9.40 10.53 -13.02
C ALA A 145 -9.94 9.59 -14.11
N LYS A 146 -11.14 9.85 -14.65
CA LYS A 146 -11.76 9.01 -15.68
C LYS A 146 -10.87 8.89 -16.92
N ASP A 147 -10.27 10.00 -17.34
CA ASP A 147 -9.45 10.07 -18.57
C ASP A 147 -7.95 9.84 -18.32
N PHE A 148 -7.58 9.39 -17.12
CA PHE A 148 -6.19 9.06 -16.81
C PHE A 148 -5.84 7.72 -17.46
N PRO A 149 -4.57 7.52 -17.88
CA PRO A 149 -4.06 6.19 -18.18
C PRO A 149 -4.40 5.20 -17.06
N PRO A 150 -4.69 3.93 -17.39
CA PRO A 150 -4.91 2.91 -16.37
C PRO A 150 -3.68 2.79 -15.46
N ASP A 151 -3.92 2.49 -14.19
CA ASP A 151 -2.86 2.23 -13.23
C ASP A 151 -2.28 0.82 -13.46
N ASP A 152 -0.97 0.68 -13.39
CA ASP A 152 -0.31 -0.63 -13.43
C ASP A 152 -0.69 -1.45 -12.18
N SER A 153 -0.83 -2.77 -12.34
CA SER A 153 -1.19 -3.69 -11.24
C SER A 153 0.00 -4.56 -10.84
N GLY A 154 0.30 -4.60 -9.54
CA GLY A 154 1.29 -5.49 -8.93
C GLY A 154 0.58 -6.50 -8.04
N TYR A 155 0.88 -7.80 -8.16
CA TYR A 155 0.23 -8.85 -7.36
C TYR A 155 -1.31 -8.83 -7.38
N GLY A 156 -1.93 -8.27 -8.43
CA GLY A 156 -3.38 -8.11 -8.55
C GLY A 156 -3.96 -6.83 -7.91
N PHE A 157 -3.13 -5.92 -7.40
CA PHE A 157 -3.55 -4.67 -6.77
C PHE A 157 -2.98 -3.43 -7.49
N ASP A 158 -3.79 -2.38 -7.61
CA ASP A 158 -3.50 -1.13 -8.34
C ASP A 158 -3.01 0.00 -7.43
N ASN A 159 -2.75 -0.29 -6.14
CA ASN A 159 -2.33 0.67 -5.12
C ASN A 159 -0.91 0.39 -4.59
N ILE A 160 -0.15 -0.44 -5.29
CA ILE A 160 1.22 -0.80 -4.92
C ILE A 160 2.19 0.24 -5.48
N GLY A 161 2.95 0.90 -4.60
CA GLY A 161 3.88 1.97 -4.98
C GLY A 161 4.92 1.54 -6.02
N ASP A 162 5.38 0.29 -5.96
CA ASP A 162 6.46 -0.25 -6.81
C ASP A 162 6.09 -0.33 -8.29
N VAL A 163 4.81 -0.34 -8.63
CA VAL A 163 4.33 -0.38 -10.03
C VAL A 163 3.72 0.95 -10.48
N LEU A 164 3.42 1.87 -9.56
CA LEU A 164 2.77 3.14 -9.87
C LEU A 164 3.77 4.19 -10.36
N SER A 165 4.17 4.06 -11.62
CA SER A 165 5.02 5.05 -12.30
C SER A 165 4.27 6.35 -12.65
N MET A 166 5.02 7.43 -12.88
CA MET A 166 4.49 8.71 -13.36
C MET A 166 4.94 8.93 -14.81
N SER A 167 4.01 8.86 -15.76
CA SER A 167 4.29 9.16 -17.16
C SER A 167 4.06 10.65 -17.47
N PRO A 168 4.74 11.22 -18.50
CA PRO A 168 4.47 12.59 -18.94
C PRO A 168 2.99 12.83 -19.29
N LEU A 169 2.35 11.87 -19.97
CA LEU A 169 0.92 11.93 -20.29
C LEU A 169 0.06 12.02 -19.03
N LEU A 170 0.37 11.25 -18.00
CA LEU A 170 -0.37 11.30 -16.74
C LEU A 170 -0.19 12.67 -16.05
N MET A 171 1.00 13.26 -16.09
CA MET A 171 1.23 14.61 -15.56
C MET A 171 0.38 15.68 -16.29
N GLU A 172 0.28 15.60 -17.62
CA GLU A 172 -0.61 16.47 -18.40
C GLU A 172 -2.08 16.29 -17.99
N LYS A 173 -2.51 15.04 -17.77
CA LYS A 173 -3.87 14.76 -17.29
C LYS A 173 -4.12 15.32 -15.88
N TYR A 174 -3.13 15.31 -14.99
CA TYR A 174 -3.25 15.95 -13.68
C TYR A 174 -3.43 17.47 -13.78
N LEU A 175 -2.70 18.14 -14.68
CA LEU A 175 -2.85 19.59 -14.91
C LEU A 175 -4.28 19.92 -15.38
N VAL A 176 -4.77 19.21 -16.38
CA VAL A 176 -6.14 19.39 -16.91
C VAL A 176 -7.19 19.07 -15.85
N ALA A 177 -6.98 18.02 -15.05
CA ALA A 177 -7.89 17.67 -13.96
C ALA A 177 -7.92 18.76 -12.89
N ALA A 178 -6.76 19.27 -12.47
CA ALA A 178 -6.66 20.31 -11.45
C ALA A 178 -7.41 21.59 -11.86
N GLU A 179 -7.33 21.97 -13.14
CA GLU A 179 -8.11 23.09 -13.68
C GLU A 179 -9.61 22.84 -13.58
N LYS A 180 -10.10 21.71 -14.11
CA LYS A 180 -11.52 21.32 -14.06
C LYS A 180 -12.05 21.25 -12.63
N ILE A 181 -11.27 20.70 -11.71
CA ILE A 181 -11.63 20.58 -10.29
C ILE A 181 -11.76 21.97 -9.66
N ALA A 182 -10.81 22.86 -9.91
CA ALA A 182 -10.86 24.23 -9.38
C ALA A 182 -12.05 25.02 -9.95
N ASP A 183 -12.35 24.84 -11.24
CA ASP A 183 -13.51 25.48 -11.88
C ASP A 183 -14.84 25.01 -11.29
N GLN A 184 -14.98 23.70 -11.07
CA GLN A 184 -16.18 23.11 -10.49
C GLN A 184 -16.37 23.50 -9.01
N ALA A 185 -15.27 23.56 -8.26
CA ALA A 185 -15.31 23.80 -6.82
C ALA A 185 -15.39 25.29 -6.46
N ILE A 186 -15.00 26.21 -7.35
CA ILE A 186 -14.90 27.64 -7.01
C ILE A 186 -15.62 28.45 -8.08
N SER A 187 -16.81 28.96 -7.78
CA SER A 187 -17.48 29.96 -8.62
C SER A 187 -16.69 31.26 -8.63
N VAL A 188 -16.60 31.95 -9.77
CA VAL A 188 -15.91 33.24 -9.92
C VAL A 188 -16.91 34.39 -10.00
N SER A 189 -16.55 35.53 -9.42
CA SER A 189 -17.33 36.77 -9.51
C SER A 189 -17.30 37.35 -10.94
N VAL A 190 -18.48 37.66 -11.49
CA VAL A 190 -18.59 38.32 -12.80
C VAL A 190 -18.53 39.85 -12.63
N ARG A 191 -17.65 40.52 -13.39
CA ARG A 191 -17.57 41.99 -13.49
C ARG A 191 -17.43 42.73 -12.14
N GLY A 192 -16.64 42.20 -11.22
CA GLY A 192 -16.34 42.86 -9.94
C GLY A 192 -17.51 42.91 -8.96
N GLN A 193 -18.62 42.22 -9.26
CA GLN A 193 -19.74 42.10 -8.32
C GLN A 193 -19.44 40.99 -7.30
N PRO A 194 -19.61 41.24 -5.99
CA PRO A 194 -19.45 40.20 -4.99
C PRO A 194 -20.39 39.02 -5.26
N LEU A 195 -19.89 37.79 -5.05
CA LEU A 195 -20.73 36.61 -5.10
C LEU A 195 -21.82 36.68 -4.05
N LYS A 196 -23.05 36.38 -4.46
CA LYS A 196 -24.19 36.21 -3.56
C LYS A 196 -24.19 34.81 -2.96
N ASN A 197 -24.89 34.64 -1.85
CA ASN A 197 -24.94 33.38 -1.13
C ASN A 197 -25.49 32.22 -1.98
N ASP A 198 -26.41 32.44 -2.90
CA ASP A 198 -26.94 31.41 -3.81
C ASP A 198 -25.92 30.96 -4.89
N GLN A 199 -24.87 31.74 -5.13
CA GLN A 199 -23.84 31.45 -6.14
C GLN A 199 -22.62 30.69 -5.59
N LEU A 200 -22.51 30.57 -4.26
CA LEU A 200 -21.38 29.89 -3.61
C LEU A 200 -21.51 28.38 -3.71
N THR A 201 -20.41 27.73 -4.08
CA THR A 201 -20.29 26.26 -3.99
C THR A 201 -20.21 25.79 -2.55
N GLU A 202 -20.40 24.49 -2.31
CA GLU A 202 -20.21 23.89 -0.98
C GLU A 202 -18.78 24.13 -0.46
N PHE A 203 -17.79 23.96 -1.34
CA PHE A 203 -16.39 24.27 -1.06
C PHE A 203 -16.19 25.72 -0.58
N GLN A 204 -16.77 26.69 -1.30
CA GLN A 204 -16.66 28.10 -0.92
C GLN A 204 -17.31 28.38 0.44
N ARG A 205 -18.46 27.76 0.74
CA ARG A 205 -19.14 27.90 2.05
C ARG A 205 -18.34 27.28 3.18
N LYS A 206 -17.65 26.16 2.93
CA LYS A 206 -16.80 25.49 3.92
C LYS A 206 -15.60 26.37 4.30
N TYR A 207 -14.94 26.96 3.31
CA TYR A 207 -13.66 27.64 3.51
C TYR A 207 -13.72 29.15 3.73
N PHE A 208 -14.80 29.80 3.29
CA PHE A 208 -14.87 31.25 3.26
C PHE A 208 -16.18 31.79 3.82
N ARG A 209 -16.09 32.97 4.42
CA ARG A 209 -17.25 33.77 4.83
C ARG A 209 -17.32 34.98 3.91
N TYR A 210 -18.32 34.97 3.03
CA TYR A 210 -18.58 36.04 2.07
C TYR A 210 -19.54 37.10 2.64
N PRO A 211 -19.43 38.38 2.23
CA PRO A 211 -18.39 38.94 1.34
C PRO A 211 -17.05 39.13 2.08
N ILE A 212 -15.93 38.95 1.36
CA ILE A 212 -14.59 39.10 1.93
C ILE A 212 -14.09 40.53 1.70
N ALA A 213 -13.92 41.28 2.80
CA ALA A 213 -13.40 42.65 2.74
C ALA A 213 -11.99 42.70 2.11
N PRO A 214 -11.68 43.69 1.23
CA PRO A 214 -10.41 43.75 0.51
C PRO A 214 -9.16 43.67 1.41
N ASN A 215 -9.17 44.35 2.55
CA ASN A 215 -8.08 44.34 3.53
C ASN A 215 -7.89 42.98 4.23
N MET A 216 -8.93 42.14 4.25
CA MET A 216 -8.89 40.80 4.86
C MET A 216 -8.43 39.71 3.88
N ARG A 217 -8.54 39.94 2.57
CA ARG A 217 -8.29 38.93 1.52
C ARG A 217 -6.97 38.20 1.72
N ARG A 218 -5.85 38.92 1.92
CA ARG A 218 -4.53 38.30 2.09
C ARG A 218 -4.47 37.35 3.29
N ARG A 219 -5.05 37.74 4.43
CA ARG A 219 -5.11 36.91 5.65
C ARG A 219 -6.01 35.69 5.41
N THR A 220 -7.15 35.89 4.75
CA THR A 220 -8.08 34.82 4.39
C THR A 220 -7.44 33.79 3.48
N VAL A 221 -6.73 34.21 2.42
CA VAL A 221 -5.98 33.29 1.54
C VAL A 221 -4.92 32.52 2.33
N GLY A 222 -4.17 33.17 3.22
CA GLY A 222 -3.15 32.49 4.02
C GLY A 222 -3.70 31.43 4.96
N GLY A 223 -4.81 31.72 5.64
CA GLY A 223 -5.50 30.74 6.51
C GLY A 223 -6.11 29.58 5.71
N PHE A 224 -6.73 29.90 4.57
CA PHE A 224 -7.22 28.89 3.62
C PHE A 224 -6.09 28.00 3.13
N ALA A 225 -5.01 28.57 2.58
CA ALA A 225 -3.89 27.82 2.03
C ALA A 225 -3.29 26.87 3.06
N ARG A 226 -3.09 27.30 4.30
CA ARG A 226 -2.60 26.43 5.38
C ARG A 226 -3.52 25.24 5.64
N SER A 227 -4.80 25.51 5.94
CA SER A 227 -5.77 24.45 6.28
C SER A 227 -6.02 23.50 5.11
N PHE A 228 -6.12 24.04 3.89
CA PHE A 228 -6.30 23.28 2.67
C PHE A 228 -5.07 22.41 2.37
N MET A 229 -3.85 22.96 2.46
CA MET A 229 -2.63 22.20 2.20
C MET A 229 -2.39 21.13 3.27
N GLN A 230 -2.71 21.36 4.54
CA GLN A 230 -2.59 20.35 5.59
C GLN A 230 -3.48 19.14 5.30
N ARG A 231 -4.72 19.39 4.87
CA ARG A 231 -5.65 18.35 4.40
C ARG A 231 -5.14 17.66 3.13
N ALA A 232 -4.72 18.43 2.12
CA ALA A 232 -4.29 17.92 0.83
C ALA A 232 -2.98 17.11 0.91
N TYR A 233 -2.01 17.56 1.70
CA TYR A 233 -0.71 16.91 1.86
C TYR A 233 -0.70 15.89 2.99
N ARG A 234 -1.75 15.90 3.83
CA ARG A 234 -1.96 14.95 4.95
C ARG A 234 -0.80 14.98 5.94
N ARG A 235 -0.26 16.18 6.19
CA ARG A 235 0.84 16.47 7.11
C ARG A 235 0.84 17.94 7.51
N GLU A 236 1.66 18.29 8.49
CA GLU A 236 1.96 19.68 8.79
C GLU A 236 2.57 20.39 7.59
N VAL A 237 2.27 21.69 7.46
CA VAL A 237 2.72 22.53 6.35
C VAL A 237 3.51 23.73 6.87
N THR A 238 4.65 23.98 6.27
CA THR A 238 5.56 25.04 6.72
C THR A 238 5.08 26.42 6.24
N ASN A 239 5.56 27.47 6.91
CA ASN A 239 5.28 28.85 6.49
C ASN A 239 5.77 29.13 5.06
N ASP A 240 6.90 28.53 4.66
CA ASP A 240 7.48 28.70 3.33
C ASP A 240 6.63 28.03 2.26
N GLU A 241 6.07 26.86 2.56
CA GLU A 241 5.13 26.15 1.67
C GLU A 241 3.88 26.98 1.41
N VAL A 242 3.27 27.50 2.48
CA VAL A 242 2.12 28.41 2.37
C VAL A 242 2.50 29.66 1.58
N GLY A 243 3.67 30.24 1.87
CA GLY A 243 4.18 31.41 1.17
C GLY A 243 4.40 31.19 -0.33
N ARG A 244 4.85 30.00 -0.75
CA ARG A 244 5.00 29.65 -2.19
C ARG A 244 3.67 29.69 -2.92
N VAL A 245 2.64 29.06 -2.36
CA VAL A 245 1.32 28.99 -3.01
C VAL A 245 0.61 30.35 -2.96
N MET A 246 0.76 31.11 -1.88
CA MET A 246 0.23 32.48 -1.79
C MET A 246 0.81 33.42 -2.86
N ARG A 247 2.05 33.20 -3.32
CA ARG A 247 2.61 33.98 -4.42
C ARG A 247 1.86 33.74 -5.73
N LEU A 248 1.36 32.53 -5.97
CA LEU A 248 0.55 32.22 -7.16
C LEU A 248 -0.80 32.94 -7.11
N ALA A 249 -1.45 32.96 -5.93
CA ALA A 249 -2.66 33.76 -5.74
C ALA A 249 -2.41 35.26 -6.01
N LYS A 250 -1.25 35.78 -5.58
CA LYS A 250 -0.84 37.16 -5.85
C LYS A 250 -0.65 37.40 -7.35
N VAL A 251 -0.06 36.47 -8.09
CA VAL A 251 0.11 36.59 -9.56
C VAL A 251 -1.24 36.75 -10.26
N ALA A 252 -2.27 35.98 -9.89
CA ALA A 252 -3.62 36.18 -10.42
C ALA A 252 -4.13 37.59 -10.16
N ALA A 253 -4.00 38.07 -8.92
CA ALA A 253 -4.46 39.42 -8.55
C ALA A 253 -3.70 40.53 -9.28
N ASP A 254 -2.37 40.40 -9.41
CA ASP A 254 -1.52 41.37 -10.11
C ASP A 254 -1.86 41.45 -11.61
N ASN A 255 -2.37 40.37 -12.19
CA ASN A 255 -2.84 40.29 -13.58
C ASN A 255 -4.33 40.71 -13.74
N GLY A 256 -4.93 41.33 -12.71
CA GLY A 256 -6.32 41.81 -12.76
C GLY A 256 -7.38 40.74 -12.50
N GLY A 257 -6.99 39.53 -12.08
CA GLY A 257 -7.90 38.47 -11.69
C GLY A 257 -8.69 38.78 -10.42
N SER A 258 -9.82 38.09 -10.26
CA SER A 258 -10.65 38.14 -9.06
C SER A 258 -9.98 37.46 -7.86
N PHE A 259 -10.57 37.62 -6.67
CA PHE A 259 -10.15 36.87 -5.50
C PHE A 259 -10.27 35.36 -5.75
N GLU A 260 -11.37 34.94 -6.39
CA GLU A 260 -11.66 33.56 -6.72
C GLU A 260 -10.63 32.97 -7.69
N ASP A 261 -10.14 33.75 -8.66
CA ASP A 261 -9.07 33.31 -9.58
C ASP A 261 -7.77 33.00 -8.82
N GLY A 262 -7.44 33.80 -7.81
CA GLY A 262 -6.30 33.54 -6.94
C GLY A 262 -6.45 32.26 -6.11
N ILE A 263 -7.69 31.94 -5.67
CA ILE A 263 -8.00 30.67 -4.99
C ILE A 263 -7.91 29.49 -5.97
N ARG A 264 -8.41 29.64 -7.21
CA ARG A 264 -8.31 28.59 -8.24
C ARG A 264 -6.85 28.23 -8.54
N LEU A 265 -5.98 29.23 -8.78
CA LEU A 265 -4.54 28.97 -8.98
C LEU A 265 -3.88 28.31 -7.76
N THR A 266 -4.27 28.73 -6.55
CA THR A 266 -3.80 28.12 -5.30
C THR A 266 -4.16 26.63 -5.25
N VAL A 267 -5.42 26.30 -5.51
CA VAL A 267 -5.91 24.92 -5.52
C VAL A 267 -5.20 24.10 -6.61
N GLN A 268 -5.12 24.62 -7.84
CA GLN A 268 -4.46 23.94 -8.95
C GLN A 268 -3.01 23.58 -8.60
N ALA A 269 -2.24 24.52 -8.05
CA ALA A 269 -0.86 24.31 -7.66
C ALA A 269 -0.70 23.23 -6.57
N VAL A 270 -1.64 23.19 -5.62
CA VAL A 270 -1.65 22.15 -4.58
C VAL A 270 -2.00 20.78 -5.17
N LEU A 271 -2.97 20.70 -6.08
CA LEU A 271 -3.43 19.43 -6.67
C LEU A 271 -2.45 18.80 -7.67
N ILE A 272 -1.48 19.56 -8.19
CA ILE A 272 -0.40 19.03 -9.06
C ILE A 272 0.90 18.80 -8.30
N SER A 273 0.95 19.15 -7.01
CA SER A 273 2.13 18.99 -6.18
C SER A 273 2.42 17.51 -5.92
N PRO A 274 3.70 17.08 -5.95
CA PRO A 274 4.06 15.73 -5.52
C PRO A 274 3.60 15.42 -4.09
N HIS A 275 3.53 16.43 -3.21
CA HIS A 275 3.01 16.26 -1.83
C HIS A 275 1.52 15.91 -1.77
N PHE A 276 0.75 16.24 -2.81
CA PHE A 276 -0.64 15.82 -2.95
C PHE A 276 -0.77 14.51 -3.73
N LEU A 277 -0.06 14.38 -4.85
CA LEU A 277 -0.18 13.23 -5.75
C LEU A 277 0.36 11.94 -5.14
N PHE A 278 1.29 12.04 -4.21
CA PHE A 278 1.90 10.90 -3.54
C PHE A 278 1.59 10.89 -2.04
N ARG A 279 1.52 9.67 -1.51
CA ARG A 279 1.54 9.36 -0.09
C ARG A 279 2.99 9.19 0.33
N TRP A 280 3.50 10.21 1.01
CA TRP A 280 4.87 10.22 1.53
C TRP A 280 4.89 9.58 2.91
N GLU A 281 5.61 8.48 3.01
CA GLU A 281 6.02 7.85 4.27
C GLU A 281 7.54 7.72 4.21
N LEU A 282 8.22 8.86 4.01
CA LEU A 282 9.64 8.90 3.66
C LEU A 282 10.44 8.21 4.77
N ASP A 283 11.10 7.11 4.43
CA ASP A 283 12.09 6.53 5.32
C ASP A 283 13.18 7.59 5.55
N GLY A 284 13.48 7.90 6.81
CA GLY A 284 14.49 8.90 7.17
C GLY A 284 15.91 8.43 6.83
N ALA A 285 16.06 7.14 6.54
CA ALA A 285 17.31 6.53 6.10
C ALA A 285 17.03 5.40 5.07
N PRO A 286 16.60 5.74 3.84
CA PRO A 286 16.16 4.75 2.84
C PRO A 286 17.24 3.74 2.41
N ASP A 287 18.51 4.05 2.70
CA ASP A 287 19.67 3.20 2.42
C ASP A 287 20.19 2.44 3.65
N ASN A 288 19.58 2.63 4.83
CA ASN A 288 19.92 1.90 6.04
C ASN A 288 18.83 0.88 6.38
N PRO A 289 18.93 -0.37 5.89
CA PRO A 289 17.92 -1.41 6.13
C PRO A 289 17.79 -1.81 7.61
N ASN A 290 18.66 -1.32 8.50
CA ASN A 290 18.63 -1.60 9.93
C ASN A 290 17.94 -0.50 10.75
N LEU A 291 17.55 0.62 10.14
CA LEU A 291 16.91 1.73 10.85
C LEU A 291 15.38 1.63 10.76
N ILE A 292 14.79 0.70 11.51
CA ILE A 292 13.34 0.60 11.63
C ILE A 292 12.83 1.87 12.35
N ARG A 293 12.05 2.69 11.65
CA ARG A 293 11.36 3.84 12.26
C ARG A 293 9.87 3.58 12.43
N SER A 294 9.30 4.14 13.49
CA SER A 294 7.85 4.23 13.62
C SER A 294 7.29 5.28 12.67
N LEU A 295 6.07 5.04 12.17
CA LEU A 295 5.30 6.08 11.50
C LEU A 295 5.02 7.22 12.47
N ASN A 296 5.16 8.45 12.00
CA ASN A 296 4.64 9.59 12.74
C ASN A 296 3.09 9.56 12.72
N GLU A 297 2.47 10.43 13.51
CA GLU A 297 1.03 10.39 13.71
C GLU A 297 0.25 10.77 12.44
N PHE A 298 0.78 11.65 11.58
CA PHE A 298 0.18 11.98 10.28
C PHE A 298 0.30 10.83 9.27
N GLU A 299 1.44 10.16 9.24
CA GLU A 299 1.64 8.97 8.41
C GLU A 299 0.73 7.83 8.86
N LEU A 300 0.54 7.66 10.18
CA LEU A 300 -0.42 6.71 10.73
C LEU A 300 -1.85 7.06 10.31
N ALA A 301 -2.26 8.33 10.44
CA ALA A 301 -3.58 8.80 10.00
C ALA A 301 -3.81 8.53 8.52
N SER A 302 -2.84 8.90 7.68
CA SER A 302 -2.86 8.68 6.24
C SER A 302 -2.99 7.20 5.93
N ARG A 303 -2.11 6.35 6.48
CA ARG A 303 -2.13 4.91 6.23
C ARG A 303 -3.45 4.26 6.66
N LEU A 304 -4.00 4.66 7.80
CA LEU A 304 -5.29 4.18 8.29
C LEU A 304 -6.46 4.59 7.36
N SER A 305 -6.51 5.86 6.97
CA SER A 305 -7.56 6.39 6.08
C SER A 305 -7.56 5.76 4.69
N PHE A 306 -6.40 5.59 4.07
CA PHE A 306 -6.35 4.95 2.76
C PHE A 306 -6.64 3.45 2.84
N PHE A 307 -6.27 2.80 3.94
CA PHE A 307 -6.59 1.40 4.15
C PHE A 307 -8.11 1.19 4.29
N LEU A 308 -8.77 1.95 5.17
CA LEU A 308 -10.20 1.73 5.46
C LEU A 308 -11.14 2.42 4.47
N TRP A 309 -10.81 3.63 4.03
CA TRP A 309 -11.69 4.48 3.22
C TRP A 309 -11.20 4.70 1.79
N SER A 310 -9.97 4.29 1.47
CA SER A 310 -9.33 4.60 0.18
C SER A 310 -9.45 6.10 -0.17
N SER A 311 -9.33 6.95 0.85
CA SER A 311 -9.43 8.40 0.78
C SER A 311 -8.54 9.02 1.86
N MET A 312 -8.46 10.35 1.90
CA MET A 312 -7.69 11.10 2.87
C MET A 312 -8.28 11.01 4.31
N PRO A 313 -7.46 11.25 5.36
CA PRO A 313 -7.96 11.36 6.72
C PRO A 313 -8.95 12.52 6.86
N ASP A 314 -9.95 12.37 7.73
CA ASP A 314 -10.84 13.46 8.10
C ASP A 314 -10.18 14.44 9.07
N ASP A 315 -10.87 15.56 9.33
CA ASP A 315 -10.33 16.64 10.15
C ASP A 315 -10.02 16.14 11.58
N ARG A 316 -10.85 15.23 12.13
CA ARG A 316 -10.63 14.60 13.45
C ARG A 316 -9.34 13.78 13.50
N LEU A 317 -9.06 12.94 12.49
CA LEU A 317 -7.81 12.18 12.43
C LEU A 317 -6.59 13.10 12.32
N LEU A 318 -6.69 14.17 11.53
CA LEU A 318 -5.60 15.14 11.36
C LEU A 318 -5.34 15.96 12.65
N GLU A 319 -6.39 16.31 13.39
CA GLU A 319 -6.28 16.96 14.70
C GLU A 319 -5.62 16.05 15.73
N LEU A 320 -6.09 14.81 15.87
CA LEU A 320 -5.47 13.81 16.74
C LEU A 320 -4.00 13.55 16.37
N ALA A 321 -3.68 13.59 15.08
CA ALA A 321 -2.31 13.46 14.61
C ALA A 321 -1.44 14.66 14.99
N GLY A 322 -1.95 15.89 14.81
CA GLY A 322 -1.26 17.11 15.22
C GLY A 322 -1.00 17.19 16.73
N ASP A 323 -1.94 16.69 17.54
CA ASP A 323 -1.84 16.68 19.00
C ASP A 323 -1.07 15.46 19.57
N ALA A 324 -0.54 14.61 18.69
CA ALA A 324 0.12 13.34 19.03
C ALA A 324 -0.73 12.42 19.93
N GLN A 325 -2.03 12.36 19.65
CA GLN A 325 -3.02 11.54 20.37
C GLN A 325 -3.60 10.40 19.54
N LEU A 326 -3.39 10.37 18.22
CA LEU A 326 -4.02 9.37 17.36
C LEU A 326 -3.67 7.94 17.78
N ARG A 327 -2.39 7.64 17.99
CA ARG A 327 -1.96 6.29 18.40
C ARG A 327 -2.54 5.85 19.73
N LYS A 328 -2.76 6.79 20.67
CA LYS A 328 -3.39 6.50 21.96
C LYS A 328 -4.88 6.19 21.83
N ASN A 329 -5.54 6.76 20.83
CA ASN A 329 -6.97 6.61 20.56
C ASN A 329 -7.26 5.67 19.37
N LEU A 330 -6.25 4.90 18.93
CA LEU A 330 -6.29 4.18 17.64
C LEU A 330 -7.49 3.23 17.54
N ASN A 331 -7.75 2.42 18.58
CA ASN A 331 -8.87 1.46 18.56
C ASN A 331 -10.22 2.17 18.41
N GLN A 332 -10.41 3.30 19.09
CA GLN A 332 -11.65 4.07 18.99
C GLN A 332 -11.84 4.64 17.58
N GLU A 333 -10.78 5.21 17.00
CA GLU A 333 -10.83 5.76 15.64
C GLU A 333 -11.04 4.66 14.58
N VAL A 334 -10.39 3.51 14.72
CA VAL A 334 -10.62 2.36 13.82
C VAL A 334 -12.10 1.94 13.84
N MET A 335 -12.70 1.79 15.02
CA MET A 335 -14.12 1.41 15.12
C MET A 335 -15.06 2.46 14.55
N ARG A 336 -14.78 3.75 14.78
CA ARG A 336 -15.54 4.85 14.19
C ARG A 336 -15.45 4.81 12.67
N MET A 337 -14.25 4.65 12.13
CA MET A 337 -14.02 4.63 10.68
C MET A 337 -14.67 3.43 10.00
N LEU A 338 -14.65 2.25 10.65
CA LEU A 338 -15.35 1.07 10.16
C LEU A 338 -16.88 1.21 10.16
N SER A 339 -17.42 2.12 10.97
CA SER A 339 -18.86 2.42 11.03
C SER A 339 -19.30 3.49 10.02
N ASP A 340 -18.35 4.14 9.35
CA ASP A 340 -18.59 5.17 8.33
C ASP A 340 -18.87 4.51 6.97
N GLU A 341 -19.76 5.09 6.18
CA GLU A 341 -20.11 4.60 4.83
C GLU A 341 -18.89 4.47 3.91
N LYS A 342 -17.85 5.26 4.12
CA LYS A 342 -16.59 5.16 3.36
C LYS A 342 -15.88 3.83 3.55
N ALA A 343 -16.15 3.10 4.64
CA ALA A 343 -15.57 1.78 4.88
C ALA A 343 -16.00 0.73 3.84
N GLU A 344 -17.10 0.95 3.12
CA GLU A 344 -17.48 0.09 1.99
C GLU A 344 -16.39 0.03 0.91
N ALA A 345 -15.58 1.09 0.79
CA ALA A 345 -14.45 1.12 -0.13
C ALA A 345 -13.44 0.01 0.17
N LEU A 346 -13.26 -0.41 1.43
CA LEU A 346 -12.37 -1.52 1.79
C LEU A 346 -12.80 -2.81 1.08
N VAL A 347 -14.08 -3.15 1.17
CA VAL A 347 -14.64 -4.38 0.57
C VAL A 347 -14.69 -4.25 -0.95
N GLY A 348 -15.22 -3.14 -1.47
CA GLY A 348 -15.36 -2.92 -2.90
C GLY A 348 -14.03 -2.89 -3.64
N ASN A 349 -13.01 -2.26 -3.05
CA ASN A 349 -11.69 -2.15 -3.66
C ASN A 349 -10.93 -3.47 -3.56
N PHE A 350 -10.94 -4.10 -2.38
CA PHE A 350 -10.30 -5.40 -2.21
C PHE A 350 -10.91 -6.47 -3.13
N ALA A 351 -12.23 -6.65 -3.10
CA ALA A 351 -12.90 -7.65 -3.93
C ALA A 351 -12.79 -7.34 -5.42
N GLY A 352 -12.95 -6.06 -5.81
CA GLY A 352 -12.86 -5.64 -7.21
C GLY A 352 -11.45 -5.80 -7.81
N GLN A 353 -10.40 -5.56 -7.01
CA GLN A 353 -9.01 -5.78 -7.44
C GLN A 353 -8.66 -7.27 -7.45
N TRP A 354 -9.03 -8.00 -6.39
CA TRP A 354 -8.77 -9.43 -6.28
C TRP A 354 -9.41 -10.23 -7.42
N LEU A 355 -10.64 -9.88 -7.82
CA LEU A 355 -11.34 -10.47 -8.96
C LEU A 355 -11.00 -9.82 -10.32
N GLN A 356 -10.10 -8.83 -10.34
CA GLN A 356 -9.71 -8.04 -11.53
C GLN A 356 -10.89 -7.38 -12.28
N LEU A 357 -12.03 -7.18 -11.60
CA LEU A 357 -13.26 -6.64 -12.19
C LEU A 357 -13.09 -5.19 -12.64
N ARG A 358 -12.13 -4.45 -12.07
CA ARG A 358 -11.81 -3.06 -12.46
C ARG A 358 -11.24 -2.93 -13.88
N ASN A 359 -10.70 -4.02 -14.43
CA ASN A 359 -10.15 -4.02 -15.78
C ASN A 359 -11.21 -4.42 -16.82
N LEU A 360 -12.43 -4.79 -16.42
CA LEU A 360 -13.48 -5.20 -17.37
C LEU A 360 -13.78 -4.11 -18.41
N ASP A 361 -13.74 -2.84 -18.01
CA ASP A 361 -14.02 -1.71 -18.90
C ASP A 361 -12.96 -1.54 -20.03
N VAL A 362 -11.77 -2.12 -19.87
CA VAL A 362 -10.70 -2.10 -20.88
C VAL A 362 -10.58 -3.41 -21.67
N TYR A 363 -11.25 -4.47 -21.24
CA TYR A 363 -11.34 -5.71 -22.01
C TYR A 363 -12.58 -5.69 -22.92
N GLN A 364 -12.36 -5.77 -24.23
CA GLN A 364 -13.46 -6.02 -25.17
C GLN A 364 -13.70 -7.53 -25.30
N PRO A 365 -14.96 -8.00 -25.25
CA PRO A 365 -15.27 -9.39 -25.58
C PRO A 365 -14.74 -9.74 -26.96
N ASP A 366 -14.14 -10.93 -27.10
CA ASP A 366 -13.68 -11.41 -28.40
C ASP A 366 -14.89 -11.51 -29.34
N LYS A 367 -14.93 -10.64 -30.34
CA LYS A 367 -16.04 -10.54 -31.30
C LYS A 367 -16.24 -11.82 -32.12
N LYS A 368 -15.26 -12.72 -32.18
CA LYS A 368 -15.39 -14.03 -32.84
C LYS A 368 -16.03 -15.07 -31.92
N LEU A 369 -15.77 -15.00 -30.61
CA LEU A 369 -16.34 -15.93 -29.63
C LEU A 369 -17.70 -15.45 -29.11
N PHE A 370 -17.94 -14.15 -29.10
CA PHE A 370 -19.16 -13.49 -28.63
C PHE A 370 -19.60 -12.39 -29.61
N PRO A 371 -20.14 -12.76 -30.79
CA PRO A 371 -20.68 -11.78 -31.72
C PRO A 371 -21.93 -11.13 -31.13
N MET A 372 -21.94 -9.79 -31.10
CA MET A 372 -23.09 -8.97 -30.66
C MET A 372 -24.09 -8.73 -31.78
#